data_AF-A0A932GBN1-F1
#
_entry.id   AF-A0A932GBN1-F1
#
_cell.length_a   1.000
_cell.length_b   1.000
_cell.length_c   1.000
_cell.angle_alpha   90.00
_cell.angle_beta   90.00
_cell.angle_gamma   90.00
#
_symmetry.space_group_name_H-M   'P 1'
#
loop_
_entity.id
_entity.type
_entity.pdbx_description
1 polymer ?
#
loop_
_entity_poly.entity_id
_entity_poly.type
_entity_poly.pdbx_seq_one_letter_code
_entity_poly.pdbx_strand_id
1 'polypeptide(L)'
;MNQLLALASVAVALGLSNGQLAAQDQPQQQQRPGRGNFDPEQMRQRMMERVREQLEVKSDDEWKLISERIEKVNQARREVGGGGFGGMGFGRGGRGGPGGGGGGGDQPGGGDQGRRFRGPGGEPSPEAEALQKAIEAKASAEEIKTKLAKYREARKEKEAKLEQAQDELRKVLTVRQEAAAVLAGYLK
;
A
#
# COMPACT_ATOMS: atom_id res chain seq x y z
N MET A 1 84.26 2.84 12.08
CA MET A 1 84.49 1.95 13.22
C MET A 1 83.61 0.73 13.02
N ASN A 2 84.13 -0.44 13.38
CA ASN A 2 83.88 -1.74 12.75
C ASN A 2 82.73 -2.53 13.41
N GLN A 3 82.02 -3.34 12.59
CA GLN A 3 81.32 -4.61 12.93
C GLN A 3 79.96 -4.47 13.68
N LEU A 4 78.91 -5.26 13.46
CA LEU A 4 78.80 -6.73 13.39
C LEU A 4 77.52 -7.14 12.65
N LEU A 5 77.66 -8.14 11.77
CA LEU A 5 76.59 -8.98 11.24
C LEU A 5 76.17 -10.00 12.32
N ALA A 6 74.87 -10.27 12.45
CA ALA A 6 74.36 -11.49 13.06
C ALA A 6 73.29 -12.10 12.14
N LEU A 7 73.68 -13.21 11.52
CA LEU A 7 72.87 -14.11 10.72
C LEU A 7 71.90 -14.90 11.62
N ALA A 8 70.63 -14.99 11.22
CA ALA A 8 69.76 -16.08 11.60
C ALA A 8 69.13 -16.66 10.32
N SER A 9 69.29 -17.97 10.22
CA SER A 9 69.13 -18.88 9.09
C SER A 9 67.70 -19.43 8.92
N VAL A 10 67.37 -19.77 7.66
CA VAL A 10 66.45 -20.87 7.24
C VAL A 10 64.94 -20.57 7.44
N ALA A 11 64.03 -20.68 6.47
CA ALA A 11 63.81 -21.79 5.55
C ALA A 11 63.11 -21.41 4.22
N VAL A 12 63.30 -22.34 3.28
CA VAL A 12 62.91 -22.42 1.87
C VAL A 12 61.43 -22.77 1.64
N ALA A 13 60.86 -22.31 0.52
CA ALA A 13 60.01 -23.06 -0.47
C ALA A 13 58.89 -22.15 -1.04
N LEU A 14 59.03 -21.56 -2.24
CA LEU A 14 58.66 -22.09 -3.57
C LEU A 14 57.22 -22.58 -3.71
N GLY A 15 56.41 -21.90 -4.54
CA GLY A 15 55.11 -22.42 -5.00
C GLY A 15 54.14 -21.46 -5.71
N LEU A 16 54.55 -20.92 -6.87
CA LEU A 16 53.76 -20.50 -8.05
C LEU A 16 52.22 -20.31 -7.96
N SER A 17 51.71 -19.13 -8.35
CA SER A 17 50.79 -18.97 -9.51
C SER A 17 50.39 -17.51 -9.77
N ASN A 18 50.53 -17.12 -11.04
CA ASN A 18 50.36 -15.78 -11.60
C ASN A 18 48.90 -15.33 -11.68
N GLY A 19 48.66 -14.01 -11.60
CA GLY A 19 47.40 -13.42 -12.07
C GLY A 19 47.06 -12.06 -11.50
N GLN A 20 47.93 -11.04 -11.66
CA GLN A 20 47.50 -9.65 -11.56
C GLN A 20 46.54 -9.34 -12.71
N LEU A 21 45.25 -9.19 -12.37
CA LEU A 21 44.30 -8.38 -13.13
C LEU A 21 43.54 -7.53 -12.10
N ALA A 22 44.12 -6.38 -11.76
CA ALA A 22 43.42 -5.32 -11.07
C ALA A 22 42.40 -4.71 -12.05
N ALA A 23 41.19 -5.26 -12.05
CA ALA A 23 40.04 -4.64 -12.71
C ALA A 23 39.56 -3.45 -11.85
N GLN A 24 40.03 -2.28 -12.26
CA GLN A 24 39.29 -1.02 -12.42
C GLN A 24 38.02 -0.83 -11.56
N ASP A 25 38.11 0.16 -10.65
CA ASP A 25 37.04 0.98 -10.09
C ASP A 25 35.62 0.67 -10.58
N GLN A 26 34.90 -0.17 -9.84
CA GLN A 26 33.45 -0.10 -9.80
C GLN A 26 33.08 1.01 -8.80
N PRO A 27 32.57 2.17 -9.23
CA PRO A 27 31.95 3.09 -8.29
C PRO A 27 30.80 2.34 -7.63
N GLN A 28 30.90 2.29 -6.30
CA GLN A 28 29.91 1.76 -5.36
C GLN A 28 28.52 1.93 -5.96
N GLN A 29 27.87 0.80 -6.26
CA GLN A 29 26.43 0.76 -6.45
C GLN A 29 25.83 1.55 -5.29
N GLN A 30 25.33 2.76 -5.58
CA GLN A 30 24.57 3.53 -4.61
C GLN A 30 23.49 2.59 -4.10
N GLN A 31 23.69 2.13 -2.87
CA GLN A 31 22.71 1.42 -2.09
C GLN A 31 21.49 2.34 -2.10
N ARG A 32 20.52 2.00 -2.94
CA ARG A 32 19.21 2.65 -2.97
C ARG A 32 18.79 2.77 -1.51
N PRO A 33 18.59 3.98 -0.95
CA PRO A 33 18.15 4.13 0.42
C PRO A 33 16.96 3.21 0.61
N GLY A 34 17.13 2.24 1.51
CA GLY A 34 16.21 1.14 1.68
C GLY A 34 14.79 1.65 1.80
N ARG A 35 13.83 0.84 1.33
CA ARG A 35 12.44 0.92 1.78
C ARG A 35 12.46 1.04 3.31
N GLY A 36 12.36 2.26 3.82
CA GLY A 36 12.34 2.52 5.25
C GLY A 36 11.19 1.75 5.86
N ASN A 37 11.40 1.25 7.08
CA ASN A 37 10.40 0.61 7.91
C ASN A 37 9.26 1.60 8.17
N PHE A 38 8.32 1.67 7.24
CA PHE A 38 7.19 2.59 7.28
C PHE A 38 6.19 2.02 8.28
N ASP A 39 6.32 2.47 9.54
CA ASP A 39 5.37 2.13 10.59
C ASP A 39 3.97 2.63 10.19
N PRO A 40 2.98 1.73 9.99
CA PRO A 40 1.61 2.09 9.65
C PRO A 40 0.96 3.03 10.65
N GLU A 41 1.30 2.92 11.94
CA GLU A 41 0.75 3.77 12.98
C GLU A 41 1.31 5.19 12.87
N GLN A 42 2.62 5.33 12.62
CA GLN A 42 3.25 6.63 12.40
C GLN A 42 2.74 7.32 11.13
N MET A 43 2.41 6.56 10.08
CA MET A 43 1.72 7.12 8.92
C MET A 43 0.32 7.63 9.25
N ARG A 44 -0.46 6.85 10.01
CA ARG A 44 -1.81 7.24 10.43
C ARG A 44 -1.77 8.52 11.26
N GLN A 45 -0.84 8.61 12.22
CA GLN A 45 -0.65 9.81 13.04
C GLN A 45 -0.35 11.04 12.20
N ARG A 46 0.65 10.96 11.30
CA ARG A 46 0.99 12.08 10.39
C ARG A 46 -0.16 12.47 9.47
N MET A 47 -0.98 11.51 9.04
CA MET A 47 -2.17 11.81 8.24
C MET A 47 -3.21 12.57 9.08
N MET A 48 -3.47 12.12 10.32
CA MET A 48 -4.43 12.76 11.21
C MET A 48 -4.00 14.17 11.63
N GLU A 49 -2.70 14.41 11.85
CA GLU A 49 -2.15 15.75 12.10
C GLU A 49 -2.41 16.71 10.93
N ARG A 50 -2.18 16.26 9.69
CA ARG A 50 -2.49 17.07 8.49
C ARG A 50 -3.97 17.39 8.37
N VAL A 51 -4.84 16.45 8.75
CA VAL A 51 -6.29 16.68 8.76
C VAL A 51 -6.66 17.72 9.82
N ARG A 52 -6.04 17.66 11.00
CA ARG A 52 -6.23 18.67 12.06
C ARG A 52 -5.88 20.07 11.57
N GLU A 53 -4.72 20.21 10.92
CA GLU A 53 -4.26 21.47 10.36
C GLU A 53 -5.18 21.97 9.24
N GLN A 54 -5.62 21.09 8.34
CA GLN A 54 -6.52 21.43 7.24
C GLN A 54 -7.89 21.90 7.73
N LEU A 55 -8.39 21.30 8.82
CA LEU A 55 -9.62 21.72 9.48
C LEU A 55 -9.39 22.90 10.44
N GLU A 56 -8.15 23.39 10.58
CA GLU A 56 -7.75 24.50 11.45
C GLU A 56 -8.21 24.33 12.90
N VAL A 57 -8.24 23.08 13.41
CA VAL A 57 -8.76 22.77 14.74
C VAL A 57 -7.70 23.07 15.80
N LYS A 58 -7.91 24.16 16.55
CA LYS A 58 -6.99 24.61 17.60
C LYS A 58 -7.23 23.96 18.95
N SER A 59 -8.48 23.59 19.25
CA SER A 59 -8.85 22.97 20.53
C SER A 59 -8.61 21.47 20.51
N ASP A 60 -7.96 20.93 21.54
CA ASP A 60 -7.75 19.48 21.69
C ASP A 60 -9.06 18.73 21.95
N ASP A 61 -10.00 19.33 22.70
CA ASP A 61 -11.30 18.72 22.99
C ASP A 61 -12.17 18.62 21.73
N GLU A 62 -12.17 19.69 20.93
CA GLU A 62 -12.85 19.72 19.63
C GLU A 62 -12.21 18.72 18.67
N TRP A 63 -10.87 18.67 18.63
CA TRP A 63 -10.13 17.72 17.81
C TRP A 63 -10.44 16.27 18.19
N LYS A 64 -10.57 15.96 19.48
CA LYS A 64 -10.95 14.62 19.94
C LYS A 64 -12.32 14.19 19.40
N LEU A 65 -13.30 15.09 19.41
CA LEU A 65 -14.63 14.80 18.86
C LEU A 65 -14.61 14.65 17.34
N ILE A 66 -13.93 15.56 16.64
CA ILE A 66 -13.83 15.56 15.17
C ILE A 66 -13.07 14.32 14.68
N SER A 67 -11.92 14.02 15.28
CA SER A 67 -11.09 12.87 14.90
C SER A 67 -11.84 11.55 15.02
N GLU A 68 -12.59 11.33 16.11
CA GLU A 68 -13.43 10.13 16.27
C GLU A 68 -14.49 10.03 15.15
N ARG A 69 -15.10 11.14 14.75
CA ARG A 69 -16.10 11.17 13.66
C ARG A 69 -15.46 10.92 12.29
N ILE A 70 -14.27 11.46 12.05
CA ILE A 70 -13.49 11.20 10.82
C ILE A 70 -13.07 9.73 10.75
N GLU A 71 -12.67 9.12 11.86
CA GLU A 71 -12.35 7.69 11.91
C GLU A 71 -13.56 6.83 11.55
N LYS A 72 -14.77 7.16 12.07
CA LYS A 72 -16.02 6.48 11.69
C LYS A 72 -16.33 6.65 10.20
N VAL A 73 -16.15 7.84 9.64
CA VAL A 73 -16.30 8.09 8.19
C VAL A 73 -15.31 7.25 7.39
N ASN A 74 -14.04 7.20 7.79
CA ASN A 74 -13.00 6.40 7.12
C ASN A 74 -13.26 4.90 7.24
N GLN A 75 -13.78 4.42 8.36
CA GLN A 75 -14.22 3.05 8.52
C GLN A 75 -15.39 2.75 7.58
N ALA A 76 -16.46 3.55 7.60
CA ALA A 76 -17.62 3.34 6.73
C ALA A 76 -17.24 3.40 5.23
N ARG A 77 -16.32 4.28 4.84
CA ARG A 77 -15.73 4.31 3.47
C ARG A 77 -15.03 3.02 3.12
N ARG A 78 -14.25 2.46 4.03
CA ARG A 78 -13.59 1.17 3.83
C ARG A 78 -14.62 0.05 3.70
N GLU A 79 -15.68 0.07 4.49
CA GLU A 79 -16.75 -0.94 4.41
C GLU A 79 -17.49 -0.87 3.07
N VAL A 80 -17.78 0.34 2.58
CA VAL A 80 -18.33 0.57 1.23
C VAL A 80 -17.31 0.08 0.18
N GLY A 81 -16.08 0.61 0.20
CA GLY A 81 -15.04 0.35 -0.81
C GLY A 81 -14.44 -1.05 -0.82
N GLY A 82 -14.53 -1.79 0.29
CA GLY A 82 -14.07 -3.18 0.44
C GLY A 82 -14.94 -4.21 -0.29
N GLY A 83 -15.98 -3.78 -1.02
CA GLY A 83 -16.86 -4.68 -1.77
C GLY A 83 -16.41 -5.04 -3.19
N GLY A 84 -15.38 -4.39 -3.74
CA GLY A 84 -14.88 -4.77 -5.06
C GLY A 84 -14.15 -3.64 -5.75
N PHE A 85 -13.01 -3.99 -6.38
CA PHE A 85 -12.32 -3.30 -7.49
C PHE A 85 -12.17 -1.76 -7.46
N GLY A 86 -12.52 -1.08 -6.36
CA GLY A 86 -12.62 0.38 -6.25
C GLY A 86 -11.65 1.01 -5.25
N GLY A 87 -10.91 0.18 -4.50
CA GLY A 87 -9.70 0.56 -3.77
C GLY A 87 -8.42 0.35 -4.60
N MET A 88 -8.57 -0.07 -5.86
CA MET A 88 -7.48 -0.07 -6.81
C MET A 88 -7.27 1.39 -7.18
N GLY A 89 -6.29 2.01 -6.51
CA GLY A 89 -5.87 3.36 -6.78
C GLY A 89 -5.90 3.62 -8.28
N PHE A 90 -6.44 4.78 -8.61
CA PHE A 90 -6.33 5.47 -9.88
C PHE A 90 -4.85 5.66 -10.28
N GLY A 91 -4.14 4.56 -10.48
CA GLY A 91 -2.96 4.40 -11.31
C GLY A 91 -3.40 3.98 -12.70
N ARG A 92 -4.48 4.59 -13.20
CA ARG A 92 -4.71 4.73 -14.64
C ARG A 92 -3.76 5.84 -15.15
N GLY A 93 -2.48 5.56 -14.99
CA GLY A 93 -1.33 6.39 -15.34
C GLY A 93 -0.25 5.48 -15.89
N GLY A 94 -0.57 4.81 -16.98
CA GLY A 94 0.29 3.83 -17.65
C GLY A 94 -0.26 3.46 -19.01
N ARG A 95 -0.77 4.48 -19.72
CA ARG A 95 -0.98 4.45 -21.17
C ARG A 95 0.32 3.95 -21.79
N GLY A 96 0.22 2.97 -22.69
CA GLY A 96 1.37 2.40 -23.39
C GLY A 96 2.34 3.46 -23.86
N GLY A 97 3.60 3.33 -23.44
CA GLY A 97 4.74 3.95 -24.07
C GLY A 97 5.50 2.87 -24.84
N PRO A 98 5.73 3.02 -26.15
CA PRO A 98 6.56 2.09 -26.90
C PRO A 98 8.03 2.34 -26.55
N GLY A 99 8.65 1.44 -25.78
CA GLY A 99 10.08 1.52 -25.52
C GLY A 99 10.51 0.69 -24.33
N GLY A 100 11.20 -0.42 -24.59
CA GLY A 100 11.88 -1.20 -23.57
C GLY A 100 11.98 -2.68 -23.92
N GLY A 101 12.61 -2.98 -25.06
CA GLY A 101 13.00 -4.35 -25.37
C GLY A 101 14.15 -4.82 -24.47
N GLY A 102 14.23 -6.15 -24.30
CA GLY A 102 15.45 -6.84 -23.94
C GLY A 102 15.40 -7.60 -22.62
N GLY A 103 15.58 -8.92 -22.70
CA GLY A 103 16.06 -9.73 -21.58
C GLY A 103 15.25 -10.98 -21.32
N GLY A 104 15.53 -12.03 -22.10
CA GLY A 104 15.10 -13.39 -21.77
C GLY A 104 15.70 -13.86 -20.45
N GLY A 105 14.95 -14.72 -19.77
CA GLY A 105 15.37 -15.42 -18.56
C GLY A 105 14.36 -16.50 -18.24
N ASP A 106 14.66 -17.72 -18.68
CA ASP A 106 13.96 -18.95 -18.36
C ASP A 106 13.86 -19.15 -16.85
N GLN A 107 12.63 -19.21 -16.32
CA GLN A 107 12.35 -19.70 -14.97
C GLN A 107 11.33 -20.85 -15.06
N PRO A 108 11.73 -22.11 -14.80
CA PRO A 108 10.81 -23.24 -14.72
C PRO A 108 10.23 -23.32 -13.30
N GLY A 109 8.96 -23.00 -13.14
CA GLY A 109 8.29 -23.06 -11.84
C GLY A 109 6.78 -22.93 -11.99
N GLY A 110 6.12 -24.07 -12.08
CA GLY A 110 4.67 -24.17 -12.26
C GLY A 110 3.85 -23.73 -11.04
N GLY A 111 2.58 -23.41 -11.33
CA GLY A 111 1.48 -23.37 -10.37
C GLY A 111 1.18 -21.99 -9.80
N ASP A 112 -0.11 -21.65 -9.80
CA ASP A 112 -0.70 -20.59 -8.96
C ASP A 112 -0.72 -19.14 -9.49
N GLN A 113 -0.85 -18.94 -10.82
CA GLN A 113 -1.29 -17.66 -11.42
C GLN A 113 -2.80 -17.38 -11.22
N GLY A 114 -3.41 -17.94 -10.17
CA GLY A 114 -4.82 -17.79 -9.81
C GLY A 114 -5.06 -16.87 -8.61
N ARG A 115 -4.01 -16.35 -7.95
CA ARG A 115 -4.16 -15.32 -6.91
C ARG A 115 -4.48 -13.99 -7.57
N ARG A 116 -5.76 -13.86 -7.89
CA ARG A 116 -6.52 -12.63 -8.10
C ARG A 116 -5.84 -11.51 -7.33
N PHE A 117 -5.49 -10.48 -8.07
CA PHE A 117 -5.08 -9.15 -7.62
C PHE A 117 -5.74 -8.80 -6.27
N ARG A 118 -5.13 -9.23 -5.17
CA ARG A 118 -5.43 -8.80 -3.80
C ARG A 118 -4.45 -7.67 -3.57
N GLY A 119 -4.75 -6.53 -4.20
CA GLY A 119 -4.05 -5.29 -3.90
C GLY A 119 -4.16 -4.99 -2.40
N PRO A 120 -3.27 -4.17 -1.83
CA PRO A 120 -3.34 -3.74 -0.44
C PRO A 120 -4.57 -2.84 -0.25
N GLY A 121 -5.75 -3.43 -0.10
CA GLY A 121 -7.01 -2.69 -0.16
C GLY A 121 -8.23 -3.57 0.13
N GLY A 122 -8.34 -4.02 1.38
CA GLY A 122 -9.55 -4.60 1.97
C GLY A 122 -9.87 -6.04 1.56
N GLU A 123 -10.32 -6.85 2.53
CA GLU A 123 -10.94 -8.14 2.21
C GLU A 123 -12.29 -7.90 1.51
N PRO A 124 -12.57 -8.63 0.41
CA PRO A 124 -13.86 -8.55 -0.25
C PRO A 124 -14.98 -8.93 0.74
N SER A 125 -16.05 -8.14 0.75
CA SER A 125 -17.22 -8.47 1.57
C SER A 125 -17.78 -9.86 1.21
N PRO A 126 -18.35 -10.62 2.16
CA PRO A 126 -18.82 -11.98 1.92
C PRO A 126 -19.86 -12.08 0.80
N GLU A 127 -20.70 -11.05 0.61
CA GLU A 127 -21.67 -10.99 -0.49
C GLU A 127 -21.00 -10.81 -1.85
N ALA A 128 -19.90 -10.06 -1.90
CA ALA A 128 -19.09 -9.87 -3.11
C ALA A 128 -18.39 -11.17 -3.50
N GLU A 129 -17.80 -11.87 -2.52
CA GLU A 129 -17.21 -13.18 -2.76
C GLU A 129 -18.24 -14.20 -3.24
N ALA A 130 -19.43 -14.20 -2.64
CA ALA A 130 -20.49 -15.14 -3.02
C ALA A 130 -21.00 -14.88 -4.44
N LEU A 131 -21.14 -13.62 -4.86
CA LEU A 131 -21.48 -13.26 -6.23
C LEU A 131 -20.35 -13.65 -7.20
N GLN A 132 -19.10 -13.36 -6.83
CA GLN A 132 -17.94 -13.72 -7.66
C GLN A 132 -17.84 -15.23 -7.87
N LYS A 133 -17.98 -16.03 -6.80
CA LYS A 133 -17.99 -17.49 -6.89
C LYS A 133 -19.11 -18.01 -7.79
N ALA A 134 -20.30 -17.40 -7.73
CA ALA A 134 -21.42 -17.77 -8.61
C ALA A 134 -21.11 -17.49 -10.09
N ILE A 135 -20.48 -16.35 -10.39
CA ILE A 135 -20.04 -16.02 -11.76
C ILE A 135 -19.00 -17.02 -12.26
N GLU A 136 -18.01 -17.33 -11.43
CA GLU A 136 -16.92 -18.24 -11.77
C GLU A 136 -17.37 -19.69 -11.94
N ALA A 137 -18.34 -20.12 -11.12
CA ALA A 137 -18.98 -21.42 -11.23
C ALA A 137 -19.94 -21.53 -12.43
N LYS A 138 -20.16 -20.44 -13.18
CA LYS A 138 -21.16 -20.35 -14.25
C LYS A 138 -22.55 -20.78 -13.74
N ALA A 139 -22.89 -20.31 -12.53
CA ALA A 139 -24.15 -20.55 -11.87
C ALA A 139 -25.35 -20.14 -12.74
N SER A 140 -26.54 -20.63 -12.39
CA SER A 140 -27.75 -20.31 -13.13
C SER A 140 -28.05 -18.80 -13.07
N ALA A 141 -28.83 -18.32 -14.05
CA ALA A 141 -29.24 -16.91 -14.06
C ALA A 141 -30.02 -16.52 -12.78
N GLU A 142 -30.78 -17.44 -12.20
CA GLU A 142 -31.54 -17.22 -10.96
C GLU A 142 -30.63 -17.12 -9.72
N GLU A 143 -29.61 -17.98 -9.65
CA GLU A 143 -28.61 -17.93 -8.58
C GLU A 143 -27.80 -16.63 -8.63
N ILE A 144 -27.35 -16.22 -9.82
CA ILE A 144 -26.63 -14.96 -10.00
C ILE A 144 -27.51 -13.76 -9.62
N LYS A 145 -28.78 -13.73 -10.05
CA LYS A 145 -29.73 -12.67 -9.65
C LYS A 145 -29.90 -12.59 -8.14
N THR A 146 -30.03 -13.74 -7.47
CA THR A 146 -30.18 -13.82 -6.01
C THR A 146 -28.95 -13.28 -5.29
N LYS A 147 -27.73 -13.68 -5.70
CA LYS A 147 -26.48 -13.19 -5.10
C LYS A 147 -26.25 -11.72 -5.38
N LEU A 148 -26.62 -11.25 -6.58
CA LEU A 148 -26.53 -9.84 -6.95
C LEU A 148 -27.47 -8.96 -6.11
N ALA A 149 -28.69 -9.42 -5.84
CA ALA A 149 -29.63 -8.72 -4.97
C ALA A 149 -29.03 -8.53 -3.56
N LYS A 150 -28.51 -9.60 -2.95
CA LYS A 150 -27.85 -9.54 -1.64
C LYS A 150 -26.64 -8.60 -1.63
N TYR A 151 -25.81 -8.65 -2.67
CA TYR A 151 -24.67 -7.73 -2.80
C TYR A 151 -25.11 -6.27 -2.86
N ARG A 152 -26.18 -5.96 -3.61
CA ARG A 152 -26.73 -4.60 -3.71
C ARG A 152 -27.34 -4.12 -2.40
N GLU A 153 -28.06 -4.98 -1.69
CA GLU A 153 -28.62 -4.68 -0.37
C GLU A 153 -27.51 -4.36 0.64
N ALA A 154 -26.49 -5.23 0.75
CA ALA A 154 -25.35 -5.00 1.62
C ALA A 154 -24.60 -3.70 1.28
N ARG A 155 -24.46 -3.38 -0.02
CA ARG A 155 -23.88 -2.11 -0.47
C ARG A 155 -24.72 -0.91 -0.04
N LYS A 156 -26.04 -0.97 -0.20
CA LYS A 156 -26.97 0.09 0.21
C LYS A 156 -26.91 0.34 1.72
N GLU A 157 -26.86 -0.72 2.53
CA GLU A 157 -26.73 -0.60 3.99
C GLU A 157 -25.42 0.09 4.40
N LYS A 158 -24.30 -0.29 3.77
CA LYS A 158 -22.98 0.33 4.04
C LYS A 158 -22.94 1.79 3.60
N GLU A 159 -23.57 2.11 2.47
CA GLU A 159 -23.71 3.49 1.99
C GLU A 159 -24.55 4.34 2.95
N ALA A 160 -25.63 3.79 3.50
CA ALA A 160 -26.43 4.48 4.53
C ALA A 160 -25.64 4.73 5.82
N LYS A 161 -24.80 3.77 6.26
CA LYS A 161 -23.90 3.97 7.40
C LYS A 161 -22.84 5.04 7.14
N LEU A 162 -22.32 5.10 5.91
CA LEU A 162 -21.39 6.15 5.50
C LEU A 162 -22.08 7.52 5.55
N GLU A 163 -23.28 7.65 4.99
CA GLU A 163 -24.05 8.90 5.03
C GLU A 163 -24.33 9.34 6.48
N GLN A 164 -24.77 8.41 7.34
CA GLN A 164 -24.97 8.70 8.76
C GLN A 164 -23.67 9.19 9.43
N ALA A 165 -22.53 8.54 9.18
CA ALA A 165 -21.24 8.96 9.75
C ALA A 165 -20.82 10.35 9.24
N GLN A 166 -21.11 10.66 7.98
CA GLN A 166 -20.86 11.98 7.39
C GLN A 166 -21.74 13.05 8.04
N ASP A 167 -23.03 12.77 8.28
CA ASP A 167 -23.93 13.69 8.96
C ASP A 167 -23.54 13.91 10.43
N GLU A 168 -23.10 12.87 11.13
CA GLU A 168 -22.57 12.99 12.50
C GLU A 168 -21.28 13.81 12.55
N LEU A 169 -20.42 13.71 11.52
CA LEU A 169 -19.26 14.59 11.38
C LEU A 169 -19.71 16.04 11.13
N ARG A 170 -20.64 16.29 10.19
CA ARG A 170 -21.14 17.65 9.89
C ARG A 170 -21.66 18.37 11.15
N LYS A 171 -22.39 17.67 12.02
CA LYS A 171 -22.96 18.23 13.27
C LYS A 171 -21.93 18.78 14.26
N VAL A 172 -20.67 18.34 14.18
CA VAL A 172 -19.60 18.79 15.09
C VAL A 172 -18.62 19.76 14.43
N LEU A 173 -18.85 20.13 13.17
CA LEU A 173 -18.00 21.07 12.44
C LEU A 173 -18.63 22.46 12.37
N THR A 174 -17.78 23.47 12.38
CA THR A 174 -18.13 24.83 11.94
C THR A 174 -18.25 24.88 10.40
N VAL A 175 -18.88 25.92 9.87
CA VAL A 175 -19.05 26.10 8.40
C VAL A 175 -17.70 26.08 7.65
N ARG A 176 -16.65 26.68 8.23
CA ARG A 176 -15.31 26.68 7.62
C ARG A 176 -14.71 25.27 7.58
N GLN A 177 -14.83 24.53 8.67
CA GLN A 177 -14.37 23.15 8.77
C GLN A 177 -15.18 22.22 7.87
N GLU A 178 -16.48 22.43 7.74
CA GLU A 178 -17.32 21.68 6.82
C GLU A 178 -16.84 21.87 5.39
N ALA A 179 -16.60 23.11 4.96
CA ALA A 179 -16.04 23.38 3.63
C ALA A 179 -14.68 22.68 3.41
N ALA A 180 -13.79 22.75 4.41
CA ALA A 180 -12.51 22.05 4.36
C ALA A 180 -12.69 20.51 4.31
N ALA A 181 -13.65 19.96 5.05
CA ALA A 181 -13.98 18.54 5.05
C ALA A 181 -14.61 18.07 3.73
N VAL A 182 -15.41 18.91 3.06
CA VAL A 182 -15.91 18.67 1.70
C VAL A 182 -14.76 18.65 0.70
N LEU A 183 -13.83 19.61 0.77
CA LEU A 183 -12.65 19.67 -0.12
C LEU A 183 -11.67 18.51 0.13
N ALA A 184 -11.50 18.10 1.38
CA ALA A 184 -10.76 16.89 1.76
C ALA A 184 -11.51 15.60 1.37
N GLY A 185 -12.75 15.75 0.88
CA GLY A 185 -13.59 14.67 0.41
C GLY A 185 -14.18 13.84 1.52
N TYR A 186 -14.16 14.25 2.81
CA TYR A 186 -14.80 13.58 3.95
C TYR A 186 -16.33 13.73 3.96
N LEU A 187 -16.83 14.85 3.47
CA LEU A 187 -18.25 15.14 3.32
C LEU A 187 -18.62 15.23 1.82
N LYS A 188 -19.92 15.19 1.53
CA LYS A 188 -20.50 15.42 0.21
C LYS A 188 -21.24 16.75 0.21
#